data_AF-A0A1H9U2R9-F1
#
_entry.id   AF-A0A1H9U2R9-F1
#
_cell.length_a   1.000
_cell.length_b   1.000
_cell.length_c   1.000
_cell.angle_alpha   90.00
_cell.angle_beta   90.00
_cell.angle_gamma   90.00
#
_symmetry.space_group_name_H-M   'P 1'
#
loop_
_entity.id
_entity.type
_entity.pdbx_description
1 polymer ?
#
loop_
_entity_poly.entity_id
_entity_poly.type
_entity_poly.pdbx_seq_one_letter_code
_entity_poly.pdbx_strand_id
1 'polypeptide(L)' 'MPAFLIRYPKGQGEDILAEDSHLTLTIDHGWAVLADPHGTCIAVPAHSGATITRIDQNQQPEE' A
#
# COMPACT_ATOMS: atom_id res chain seq x y z
N MET A 1 13.65 -2.71 -3.10
CA MET A 1 13.03 -2.08 -1.91
C MET A 1 11.53 -2.22 -2.06
N PRO A 2 10.79 -2.79 -1.09
CA PRO A 2 9.34 -2.84 -1.13
C PRO A 2 8.72 -1.48 -1.46
N ALA A 3 7.76 -1.47 -2.38
CA ALA A 3 7.08 -0.27 -2.83
C ALA A 3 5.59 -0.58 -3.03
N PHE A 4 4.74 0.22 -2.40
CA PHE A 4 3.28 0.09 -2.49
C PHE A 4 2.66 1.39 -3.01
N LEU A 5 1.85 1.27 -4.06
CA LEU A 5 1.02 2.35 -4.55
C LEU A 5 -0.40 2.16 -3.99
N ILE A 6 -0.85 3.14 -3.20
CA ILE A 6 -2.21 3.25 -2.71
C ILE A 6 -2.96 4.22 -3.61
N ARG A 7 -4.05 3.76 -4.22
CA ARG A 7 -4.90 4.60 -5.08
C ARG A 7 -6.29 4.74 -4.48
N TYR A 8 -6.71 5.97 -4.25
CA TYR A 8 -8.02 6.26 -3.70
C TYR A 8 -9.05 6.48 -4.82
N PRO A 9 -10.35 6.23 -4.56
CA PRO A 9 -11.40 6.65 -5.48
C PRO A 9 -11.33 8.15 -5.73
N LYS A 10 -11.73 8.58 -6.94
CA LYS A 10 -11.73 10.00 -7.30
C LYS A 10 -12.46 10.85 -6.25
N GLY A 11 -11.77 11.87 -5.75
CA GLY A 11 -12.30 12.80 -4.75
C GLY A 11 -12.19 12.35 -3.29
N GLN A 12 -11.57 11.19 -3.01
CA GLN A 12 -11.38 10.69 -1.63
C GLN A 12 -9.95 10.79 -1.10
N GLY A 13 -9.01 11.31 -1.90
CA GLY A 13 -7.61 11.48 -1.52
C GLY A 13 -6.70 11.56 -2.73
N GLU A 14 -5.42 11.81 -2.49
CA GLU A 14 -4.36 11.68 -3.48
C GLU A 14 -3.77 10.27 -3.45
N ASP A 15 -3.26 9.82 -4.59
CA ASP A 15 -2.53 8.55 -4.67
C ASP A 15 -1.23 8.66 -3.86
N ILE A 16 -0.92 7.63 -3.09
CA ILE A 16 0.25 7.59 -2.20
C ILE A 16 1.20 6.50 -2.65
N LEU A 17 2.49 6.84 -2.74
CA LEU A 17 3.58 5.89 -2.94
C LEU A 17 4.35 5.73 -1.63
N ALA A 18 4.36 4.51 -1.09
CA ALA A 18 5.08 4.17 0.14
C ALA A 18 6.24 3.22 -0.20
N GLU A 19 7.46 3.63 0.12
CA GLU A 19 8.68 2.88 -0.16
C GLU A 19 9.58 2.85 1.07
N ASP A 20 9.90 1.65 1.55
CA ASP A 20 10.91 1.44 2.59
C ASP A 20 11.42 -0.01 2.53
N SER A 21 12.68 -0.24 2.92
CA SER A 21 13.32 -1.56 2.86
C SER A 21 12.70 -2.58 3.84
N HIS A 22 12.08 -2.08 4.89
CA HIS A 22 11.42 -2.84 5.96
C HIS A 22 9.90 -2.71 5.91
N LEU A 23 9.34 -2.10 4.86
CA LEU A 23 7.90 -1.91 4.73
C LEU A 23 7.18 -3.26 4.60
N THR A 24 6.17 -3.46 5.44
CA THR A 24 5.31 -4.64 5.42
C THR A 24 3.86 -4.24 5.24
N LEU A 25 3.11 -5.05 4.48
CA LEU A 25 1.67 -4.92 4.33
C LEU A 25 0.98 -6.06 5.08
N THR A 26 0.14 -5.74 6.06
CA THR A 26 -0.69 -6.69 6.78
C THR A 26 -2.17 -6.37 6.58
N ILE A 27 -3.01 -7.39 6.42
CA ILE A 27 -4.46 -7.22 6.41
C ILE A 27 -5.01 -7.77 7.72
N ASP A 28 -5.60 -6.91 8.54
CA ASP A 28 -6.08 -7.25 9.88
C ASP A 28 -7.37 -6.51 10.21
N HIS A 29 -8.36 -7.22 10.78
CA HIS A 29 -9.67 -6.68 11.23
C HIS A 29 -10.35 -5.69 10.25
N GLY A 30 -10.27 -5.94 8.94
CA GLY A 30 -10.88 -5.06 7.92
C GLY A 30 -10.05 -3.82 7.58
N TRP A 31 -8.77 -3.82 7.92
CA TRP A 31 -7.79 -2.80 7.55
C TRP A 31 -6.64 -3.41 6.77
N ALA A 32 -6.12 -2.65 5.83
CA ALA A 32 -4.81 -2.86 5.26
C ALA A 32 -3.83 -1.89 5.93
N VAL A 33 -2.80 -2.42 6.57
CA VAL A 33 -1.84 -1.66 7.38
C VAL A 33 -0.45 -1.81 6.77
N LEU A 34 0.12 -0.68 6.37
CA LEU A 34 1.53 -0.55 6.01
C LEU A 34 2.30 -0.09 7.25
N ALA A 35 3.29 -0.87 7.65
CA ALA A 35 4.12 -0.61 8.82
C ALA A 35 5.59 -0.89 8.54
N ASP A 36 6.44 -0.10 9.19
CA ASP A 36 7.88 -0.26 9.25
C ASP A 36 8.29 -0.60 10.72
N PRO A 37 9.60 -0.75 11.03
CA PRO A 37 10.06 -1.04 12.39
C PRO A 37 9.75 0.04 13.44
N HIS A 38 9.40 1.26 13.02
CA HIS A 38 9.01 2.37 13.90
C HIS A 38 7.49 2.40 14.16
N GLY A 39 6.70 1.68 13.37
CA GLY A 39 5.28 1.45 13.60
C GLY A 39 4.43 1.61 12.34
N THR A 40 3.15 1.92 12.54
CA THR A 40 2.20 2.11 11.45
C THR A 40 2.50 3.39 10.67
N CYS A 41 2.72 3.26 9.36
CA CYS A 41 2.89 4.38 8.45
C CYS A 41 1.55 4.78 7.81
N ILE A 42 0.78 3.80 7.32
CA ILE A 42 -0.50 4.01 6.64
C ILE A 42 -1.48 2.91 7.06
N ALA A 43 -2.72 3.28 7.35
CA ALA A 43 -3.81 2.33 7.59
C ALA A 43 -5.02 2.70 6.73
N VAL A 44 -5.45 1.76 5.88
CA VAL A 44 -6.55 1.93 4.93
C VAL A 44 -7.70 1.00 5.32
N PRO A 45 -8.92 1.51 5.57
CA PRO A 45 -10.05 0.65 5.86
C PRO A 45 -10.53 -0.04 4.59
N ALA A 46 -10.93 -1.31 4.69
CA ALA A 46 -11.35 -2.13 3.54
C ALA A 46 -12.57 -1.55 2.79
N HIS A 47 -13.39 -0.75 3.46
CA HIS A 47 -14.57 -0.11 2.86
C HIS A 47 -14.27 1.24 2.20
N SER A 48 -13.02 1.70 2.18
CA SER A 48 -12.64 2.96 1.50
C SER A 48 -12.71 2.88 -0.02
N GLY A 49 -12.71 1.66 -0.59
CA GLY A 49 -12.59 1.46 -2.03
C GLY A 49 -11.21 1.79 -2.60
N ALA A 50 -10.22 2.05 -1.74
CA ALA A 50 -8.84 2.23 -2.16
C ALA A 50 -8.22 0.89 -2.59
N THR A 51 -7.33 0.95 -3.58
CA THR A 51 -6.53 -0.21 -4.00
C THR A 51 -5.09 -0.05 -3.54
N ILE A 52 -4.48 -1.14 -3.08
CA ILE A 52 -3.07 -1.18 -2.67
C ILE A 52 -2.38 -2.18 -3.57
N THR A 53 -1.43 -1.70 -4.37
CA THR A 53 -0.66 -2.51 -5.32
C THR A 53 0.80 -2.50 -4.92
N ARG A 54 1.39 -3.69 -4.78
CA ARG A 54 2.84 -3.82 -4.65
C ARG A 54 3.49 -3.65 -6.03
N ILE A 55 4.32 -2.62 -6.19
CA ILE A 55 4.89 -2.24 -7.51
C ILE A 55 6.38 -2.58 -7.65
N ASP A 56 7.07 -2.93 -6.55
CA ASP A 56 8.47 -3.39 -6.62
C ASP A 56 8.62 -4.79 -7.25
N GLN A 57 7.52 -5.54 -7.36
CA GLN A 57 7.50 -6.88 -7.95
C GLN A 57 7.16 -6.88 -9.44
N ASN A 58 6.72 -5.76 -10.01
CA ASN A 58 6.18 -5.72 -11.37
C ASN A 58 7.20 -5.29 -12.44
N GLN A 59 8.37 -5.94 -12.44
CA GLN A 59 9.27 -5.96 -13.59
C GLN A 59 9.48 -7.40 -14.08
N GLN A 60 8.41 -8.12 -14.38
CA GLN A 60 8.49 -9.14 -15.43
C GLN A 60 7.94 -8.51 -16.70
N PRO A 61 8.78 -8.22 -17.71
CA PRO A 61 8.29 -7.94 -19.05
C PRO A 61 7.48 -9.17 -19.50
N GLU A 62 6.23 -8.97 -19.86
CA GLU A 62 5.52 -9.94 -20.70
C GLU A 62 6.23 -9.95 -22.06
N GLU A 63 7.01 -11.02 -22.33
CA GLU A 63 7.54 -11.35 -23.68
C GLU A 63 6.43 -11.85 -24.60
#